data_AF-A0AAW2PGA0-F1
#
_entry.id   AF-A0AAW2PGA0-F1
#
_cell.length_a   1.000
_cell.length_b   1.000
_cell.length_c   1.000
_cell.angle_alpha   90.00
_cell.angle_beta   90.00
_cell.angle_gamma   90.00
#
_symmetry.space_group_name_H-M   'P 1'
#
loop_
_entity.id
_entity.type
_entity.pdbx_description
1 polymer ?
#
loop_
_entity_poly.entity_id
_entity_poly.type
_entity_poly.pdbx_seq_one_letter_code
_entity_poly.pdbx_strand_id
1 'polypeptide(L)'
;MSRYESFRRSGFQKSNMKRLLTSITGSAKISIPMTIVVSGIAKMFVGELVETARVVMAERKDTGPIRPCHMREAYRRLKLEGKIPKKSVPRLFRWFGPSIFRSKTDLETDPTLELDHFPSASGLQ
;
A
#
# COMPACT_ATOMS: atom_id res chain seq x y z
N MET A 1 -8.23 -25.94 -22.09
CA MET A 1 -7.83 -26.15 -20.67
C MET A 1 -6.98 -25.02 -20.08
N SER A 2 -6.12 -24.34 -20.85
CA SER A 2 -5.19 -23.29 -20.36
C SER A 2 -5.84 -22.16 -19.51
N ARG A 3 -7.04 -21.67 -19.83
CA ARG A 3 -7.67 -20.52 -19.13
C ARG A 3 -7.93 -20.77 -17.64
N TYR A 4 -8.47 -21.94 -17.29
CA TYR A 4 -8.80 -22.26 -15.90
C TYR A 4 -7.54 -22.44 -15.05
N GLU A 5 -6.51 -23.06 -15.63
CA GLU A 5 -5.23 -23.25 -14.96
C GLU A 5 -4.53 -21.92 -14.67
N SER A 6 -4.54 -20.99 -15.64
CA SER A 6 -4.03 -19.63 -15.44
C SER A 6 -4.79 -18.87 -14.36
N PHE A 7 -6.12 -18.98 -14.31
CA PHE A 7 -6.93 -18.35 -13.26
C PHE A 7 -6.65 -18.96 -11.87
N ARG A 8 -6.51 -20.28 -11.78
CA ARG A 8 -6.23 -20.97 -10.52
C ARG A 8 -4.85 -20.63 -9.97
N ARG A 9 -3.85 -20.54 -10.84
CA ARG A 9 -2.46 -20.21 -10.46
C ARG A 9 -2.18 -18.71 -10.32
N SER A 10 -3.03 -17.84 -10.84
CA SER A 10 -2.80 -16.40 -10.74
C SER A 10 -2.90 -15.92 -9.28
N GLY A 11 -2.00 -15.04 -8.89
CA GLY A 11 -1.94 -14.48 -7.54
C GLY A 11 -0.90 -13.37 -7.46
N PHE A 12 -1.03 -12.50 -6.47
CA PHE A 12 -0.06 -11.44 -6.24
C PHE A 12 1.15 -11.96 -5.47
N GLN A 13 2.34 -11.47 -5.83
CA GLN A 13 3.57 -11.85 -5.14
C GLN A 13 3.59 -11.25 -3.73
N LYS A 14 3.78 -12.10 -2.72
CA LYS A 14 3.74 -11.72 -1.30
C LYS A 14 4.71 -10.59 -0.96
N SER A 15 5.90 -10.56 -1.57
CA SER A 15 6.91 -9.52 -1.39
C SER A 15 6.42 -8.14 -1.85
N ASN A 16 5.84 -8.05 -3.05
CA ASN A 16 5.33 -6.79 -3.59
C ASN A 16 4.14 -6.28 -2.77
N MET A 17 3.24 -7.17 -2.38
CA MET A 17 2.11 -6.81 -1.52
C MET A 17 2.56 -6.32 -0.15
N LYS A 18 3.55 -6.98 0.46
CA LYS A 18 4.14 -6.54 1.74
C LYS A 18 4.77 -5.15 1.62
N ARG A 19 5.51 -4.88 0.54
CA ARG A 19 6.10 -3.55 0.28
C ARG A 19 5.03 -2.47 0.15
N LEU A 20 3.97 -2.73 -0.61
CA LEU A 20 2.85 -1.80 -0.77
C LEU A 20 2.15 -1.54 0.57
N LEU A 21 1.82 -2.59 1.33
CA LEU A 21 1.16 -2.43 2.62
C LEU A 21 2.03 -1.68 3.63
N THR A 22 3.34 -1.95 3.65
CA THR A 22 4.30 -1.21 4.49
C THR A 22 4.31 0.29 4.12
N SER A 23 4.29 0.61 2.82
CA SER A 23 4.29 2.00 2.35
C SER A 23 3.01 2.77 2.67
N ILE A 24 1.87 2.08 2.76
CA ILE A 24 0.56 2.70 3.03
C ILE A 24 0.35 2.86 4.54
N THR A 25 0.66 1.83 5.32
CA THR A 25 0.42 1.80 6.77
C THR A 25 1.55 2.45 7.58
N GLY A 26 2.74 2.63 6.99
CA GLY A 26 3.92 3.17 7.69
C GLY A 26 4.48 2.23 8.77
N SER A 27 3.93 1.03 8.91
CA SER A 27 4.32 0.03 9.90
C SER A 27 5.17 -1.06 9.25
N ALA A 28 6.39 -1.28 9.76
CA ALA A 28 7.31 -2.29 9.24
C ALA A 28 6.85 -3.74 9.50
N LYS A 29 5.94 -3.95 10.47
CA LYS A 29 5.45 -5.26 10.87
C LYS A 29 4.12 -5.60 10.18
N ILE A 30 4.17 -5.98 8.90
CA ILE A 30 3.01 -6.55 8.19
C ILE A 30 2.98 -8.07 8.39
N SER A 31 1.86 -8.60 8.87
CA SER A 31 1.67 -10.03 9.10
C SER A 31 1.38 -10.79 7.78
N ILE A 32 1.76 -12.07 7.75
CA ILE A 32 1.52 -12.95 6.59
C ILE A 32 0.01 -13.11 6.30
N PRO A 33 -0.87 -13.34 7.28
CA PRO A 33 -2.31 -13.44 7.05
C PRO A 33 -2.91 -12.18 6.41
N MET A 34 -2.46 -10.99 6.83
CA MET A 34 -2.93 -9.73 6.26
C MET A 34 -2.57 -9.62 4.77
N THR A 35 -1.36 -10.04 4.40
CA THR A 35 -0.94 -10.06 2.99
C THR A 35 -1.80 -11.01 2.15
N ILE A 36 -2.18 -12.16 2.70
CA ILE A 36 -3.06 -13.14 2.03
C ILE A 36 -4.45 -12.54 1.79
N VAL A 37 -5.04 -11.93 2.83
CA VAL A 37 -6.39 -11.33 2.74
C VAL A 37 -6.42 -10.22 1.69
N VAL A 38 -5.46 -9.29 1.73
CA VAL A 38 -5.42 -8.18 0.76
C VAL A 38 -5.20 -8.70 -0.66
N SER A 39 -4.36 -9.72 -0.84
CA SER A 39 -4.16 -10.36 -2.15
C SER A 39 -5.45 -11.01 -2.67
N GLY A 40 -6.25 -11.62 -1.78
CA GLY A 40 -7.55 -12.20 -2.11
C GLY A 40 -8.56 -11.15 -2.55
N ILE A 41 -8.72 -10.08 -1.77
CA ILE A 41 -9.61 -8.96 -2.11
C ILE A 41 -9.21 -8.31 -3.43
N ALA A 42 -7.91 -8.08 -3.63
CA ALA A 42 -7.40 -7.54 -4.90
C ALA A 42 -7.70 -8.47 -6.08
N LYS A 43 -7.58 -9.79 -5.90
CA LYS A 43 -7.85 -10.77 -6.97
C LYS A 43 -9.34 -10.79 -7.32
N MET A 44 -10.21 -10.72 -6.32
CA MET A 44 -11.67 -10.61 -6.53
C MET A 44 -12.02 -9.36 -7.34
N PHE A 45 -11.47 -8.20 -6.95
CA PHE A 45 -11.70 -6.94 -7.65
C PHE A 45 -11.25 -6.98 -9.12
N VAL A 46 -10.08 -7.54 -9.40
CA VAL A 46 -9.59 -7.70 -10.78
C VAL A 46 -10.50 -8.64 -11.58
N GLY A 47 -11.02 -9.71 -10.96
CA GLY A 47 -11.96 -10.63 -11.58
C GLY A 47 -13.24 -9.92 -12.04
N GLU A 48 -13.88 -9.18 -11.15
CA GLU A 48 -15.09 -8.41 -11.46
C GLU A 48 -14.86 -7.35 -12.55
N LEU A 49 -13.72 -6.66 -12.49
CA LEU A 49 -13.35 -5.66 -13.48
C LEU A 49 -13.17 -6.27 -14.89
N VAL A 50 -12.48 -7.40 -14.99
CA VAL A 50 -12.23 -8.08 -16.26
C VAL A 50 -13.52 -8.69 -16.82
N GLU A 51 -14.37 -9.25 -15.96
CA GLU A 51 -15.69 -9.78 -16.36
C GLU A 51 -16.56 -8.66 -16.95
N THR A 52 -16.65 -7.53 -16.25
CA THR A 52 -17.40 -6.36 -16.72
C THR A 52 -16.81 -5.81 -18.03
N ALA A 53 -15.49 -5.81 -18.18
CA ALA A 53 -14.84 -5.38 -19.42
C ALA A 53 -15.17 -6.30 -20.60
N ARG A 54 -15.34 -7.62 -20.35
CA ARG A 54 -15.81 -8.56 -21.38
C ARG A 54 -17.27 -8.34 -21.76
N VAL A 55 -18.13 -7.99 -20.82
CA VAL A 55 -19.52 -7.58 -21.10
C VAL A 55 -19.55 -6.34 -22.00
N VAL A 56 -18.78 -5.30 -21.66
CA VAL A 56 -18.68 -4.07 -22.46
C VAL A 56 -18.19 -4.35 -23.89
N MET A 57 -17.25 -5.30 -24.05
CA MET A 57 -16.80 -5.73 -25.38
C MET A 57 -17.90 -6.39 -26.19
N ALA A 58 -18.65 -7.30 -25.58
CA ALA A 58 -19.73 -8.01 -26.23
C ALA A 58 -20.84 -7.04 -26.70
N GLU A 59 -21.21 -6.06 -25.86
CA GLU A 59 -22.18 -5.03 -26.21
C GLU A 59 -21.74 -4.17 -27.39
N ARG A 60 -20.43 -3.86 -27.48
CA ARG A 60 -19.84 -3.08 -28.57
C ARG A 60 -19.53 -3.90 -29.81
N LYS A 61 -19.78 -5.22 -29.79
CA LYS A 61 -19.44 -6.18 -30.85
C LYS A 61 -17.95 -6.17 -31.21
N ASP A 62 -17.11 -5.82 -30.24
CA ASP A 62 -15.66 -5.77 -30.41
C ASP A 62 -15.04 -7.14 -30.19
N THR A 63 -14.28 -7.61 -31.18
CA THR A 63 -13.60 -8.91 -31.13
C THR A 63 -12.10 -8.73 -30.91
N GLY A 64 -11.49 -9.60 -30.09
CA GLY A 64 -10.05 -9.62 -29.83
C GLY A 64 -9.68 -9.46 -28.34
N PRO A 65 -8.46 -8.97 -28.03
CA PRO A 65 -8.02 -8.75 -26.66
C PRO A 65 -8.74 -7.55 -26.01
N ILE A 66 -8.82 -7.55 -24.68
CA ILE A 66 -9.43 -6.45 -23.94
C ILE A 66 -8.59 -5.19 -24.10
N ARG A 67 -9.18 -4.15 -24.70
CA ARG A 67 -8.55 -2.85 -24.90
C ARG A 67 -8.74 -1.93 -23.67
N PRO A 68 -7.87 -0.92 -23.48
CA PRO A 68 -7.99 0.03 -22.38
C PRO A 68 -9.31 0.81 -22.35
N CYS A 69 -9.99 0.99 -23.49
CA CYS A 69 -11.32 1.61 -23.55
C CYS A 69 -12.38 0.76 -22.80
N HIS A 70 -12.33 -0.56 -22.92
CA HIS A 70 -13.26 -1.47 -22.26
C HIS A 70 -13.02 -1.51 -20.75
N MET A 71 -11.76 -1.50 -20.32
CA MET A 71 -11.39 -1.47 -18.89
C MET A 71 -11.84 -0.17 -18.20
N ARG A 72 -11.68 0.98 -18.87
CA ARG A 72 -12.13 2.28 -18.34
C ARG A 72 -13.64 2.34 -18.22
N GLU A 73 -14.36 1.85 -19.22
CA GLU A 73 -15.83 1.80 -19.20
C GLU A 73 -16.34 0.81 -18.15
N ALA A 74 -15.71 -0.36 -18.01
CA ALA A 74 -16.01 -1.32 -16.94
C ALA A 74 -15.84 -0.71 -15.56
N TYR A 75 -14.74 0.01 -15.33
CA TYR A 75 -14.50 0.72 -14.07
C TYR A 75 -15.58 1.78 -13.80
N ARG A 76 -16.02 2.51 -14.84
CA ARG A 76 -17.10 3.50 -14.72
C ARG A 76 -18.42 2.84 -14.28
N ARG A 77 -18.78 1.69 -14.85
CA ARG A 77 -19.99 0.94 -14.49
C ARG A 77 -19.93 0.41 -13.06
N LEU A 78 -18.83 -0.24 -12.69
CA LEU A 78 -18.63 -0.74 -11.32
C LEU A 78 -18.67 0.39 -10.28
N LYS A 79 -18.19 1.59 -10.62
CA LYS A 79 -18.28 2.77 -9.75
C LYS A 79 -19.73 3.24 -9.55
N LEU A 80 -20.55 3.18 -10.60
CA LEU A 80 -21.98 3.53 -10.54
C LEU A 80 -22.79 2.50 -9.76
N GLU A 81 -22.47 1.22 -9.92
CA GLU A 81 -23.06 0.12 -9.14
C GLU A 81 -22.67 0.15 -7.66
N GLY A 82 -21.69 0.97 -7.26
CA GLY A 82 -21.24 1.08 -5.88
C GLY A 82 -20.37 -0.09 -5.40
N LYS A 83 -19.95 -0.98 -6.31
CA LYS A 83 -19.07 -2.12 -5.99
C LYS A 83 -17.62 -1.71 -5.72
N ILE A 84 -17.22 -0.52 -6.17
CA ILE A 84 -15.88 0.01 -5.93
C ILE A 84 -15.84 0.74 -4.58
N PRO A 85 -14.90 0.39 -3.68
CA PRO A 85 -14.69 1.12 -2.45
C PRO A 85 -14.46 2.62 -2.73
N LYS A 86 -15.35 3.47 -2.20
CA LYS A 86 -15.21 4.92 -2.31
C LYS A 86 -14.14 5.40 -1.34
N LYS A 87 -13.28 6.33 -1.77
CA LYS A 87 -12.31 6.99 -0.87
C LYS A 87 -13.09 7.80 0.17
N SER A 88 -13.24 7.27 1.38
CA SER A 88 -13.91 7.93 2.50
C SER A 88 -12.96 8.84 3.28
N VAL A 89 -12.15 9.65 2.60
CA VAL A 89 -11.37 10.70 3.30
C VAL A 89 -12.15 12.01 3.22
N PRO A 90 -12.74 12.50 4.34
CA PRO A 90 -13.01 13.91 4.45
C PRO A 90 -11.66 14.63 4.29
N ARG A 91 -11.56 15.57 3.36
CA ARG A 91 -10.37 16.42 3.17
C ARG A 91 -10.23 17.43 4.32
N LEU A 92 -10.33 16.98 5.58
CA LEU A 92 -10.40 17.86 6.75
C LEU A 92 -9.02 18.36 7.21
N PHE A 93 -7.93 17.74 6.78
CA PHE A 93 -6.57 18.12 7.20
C PHE A 93 -5.71 18.65 6.04
N ARG A 94 -6.14 19.78 5.45
CA ARG A 94 -5.26 20.63 4.62
C ARG A 94 -4.85 21.94 5.31
N TRP A 95 -5.16 22.11 6.60
CA TRP A 95 -4.95 23.37 7.34
C TRP A 95 -3.76 23.36 8.32
N PHE A 96 -3.18 22.21 8.67
CA PHE A 96 -1.96 22.15 9.46
C PHE A 96 -0.81 21.64 8.58
N GLY A 97 0.04 22.58 8.15
CA GLY A 97 1.21 22.29 7.32
C GLY A 97 2.25 21.42 8.03
N PRO A 98 3.15 20.77 7.27
CA PRO A 98 4.20 19.91 7.81
C PRO A 98 5.38 20.76 8.30
N SER A 99 5.26 21.39 9.47
CA SER A 99 6.38 22.10 10.10
C SER A 99 6.69 21.67 11.54
N ILE A 100 5.93 20.74 12.12
CA ILE A 100 6.19 20.26 13.49
C ILE A 100 6.06 18.74 13.48
N PHE A 101 7.15 18.04 13.13
CA PHE A 101 7.55 16.77 13.76
C PHE A 101 8.90 16.34 13.19
N ARG A 102 9.95 17.08 13.58
CA ARG A 102 11.33 16.59 13.53
C ARG A 102 11.81 16.49 14.98
N SER A 103 12.49 15.38 15.26
CA SER A 103 13.26 15.05 16.47
C SER A 103 12.49 14.77 17.77
N LYS A 104 12.45 13.48 18.16
CA LYS A 104 13.09 12.98 19.40
C LYS A 104 12.79 11.49 19.58
N THR A 105 13.69 10.65 19.08
CA THR A 105 13.92 9.31 19.61
C THR A 105 15.42 9.10 19.49
N ASP A 106 16.13 9.49 20.53
CA ASP A 106 17.47 9.02 20.93
C ASP A 106 17.69 9.64 22.32
N LEU A 107 17.07 9.01 23.33
CA LEU A 107 17.48 9.18 24.72
C LEU A 107 17.56 7.78 25.29
N GLU A 108 18.59 7.07 24.85
CA GLU A 108 19.01 5.82 25.45
C GLU A 108 19.78 6.17 26.73
N THR A 109 19.27 5.61 27.81
CA THR A 109 19.81 5.62 29.16
C THR A 109 21.19 4.97 29.21
N ASP A 110 22.18 5.66 29.78
CA ASP A 110 23.28 5.02 30.51
C ASP A 110 23.47 5.72 31.86
N PRO A 111 23.33 5.02 32.99
CA PRO A 111 23.57 5.54 34.32
C PRO A 111 25.00 5.20 34.80
N THR A 112 25.45 5.94 35.82
CA THR A 112 26.58 5.65 36.73
C THR A 112 28.01 5.78 36.20
N LEU A 113 28.70 6.83 36.68
CA LEU A 113 30.00 6.84 37.39
C LEU A 113 30.50 8.29 37.45
N GLU A 114 30.14 9.03 38.51
CA GLU A 114 31.04 9.49 39.60
C GLU A 114 32.29 10.22 39.07
N LEU A 115 32.34 11.56 39.14
CA LEU A 115 32.90 12.34 40.25
C LEU A 115 34.26 11.80 40.71
N ASP A 116 35.35 12.46 40.31
CA ASP A 116 36.28 13.05 41.28
C ASP A 116 37.41 13.88 40.63
N HIS A 117 37.65 15.05 41.23
CA HIS A 117 38.94 15.73 41.43
C HIS A 117 39.75 16.37 40.27
N PHE A 118 39.80 17.72 40.33
CA PHE A 118 40.94 18.62 40.01
C PHE A 118 42.28 18.18 40.69
N PRO A 119 43.47 18.79 40.48
CA PRO A 119 43.89 19.89 39.57
C PRO A 119 45.28 19.71 38.86
N SER A 120 45.65 20.70 38.03
CA SER A 120 47.01 21.25 37.82
C SER A 120 48.07 20.44 37.05
N ALA A 121 48.62 21.01 35.98
CA ALA A 121 50.03 21.43 35.86
C ALA A 121 50.42 21.77 34.39
N SER A 122 51.16 22.87 34.22
CA SER A 122 52.28 23.10 33.26
C SER A 122 52.18 22.52 31.83
N GLY A 123 52.31 23.27 30.74
CA GLY A 123 53.32 24.28 30.49
C GLY A 123 53.88 24.06 29.07
N LEU A 124 53.97 25.15 28.30
CA LEU A 124 55.07 25.50 27.40
C LEU A 124 55.86 24.34 26.74
N GLN A 125 55.62 24.11 25.45
CA GLN A 125 56.60 24.34 24.37
C GLN A 125 55.89 24.33 23.01
#